data_AF-A0A940MJ06-F1
#
_entry.id   AF-A0A940MJ06-F1
#
_cell.length_a   1.000
_cell.length_b   1.000
_cell.length_c   1.000
_cell.angle_alpha   90.00
_cell.angle_beta   90.00
_cell.angle_gamma   90.00
#
_symmetry.space_group_name_H-M   'P 1'
#
loop_
_entity.id
_entity.type
_entity.pdbx_description
1 polymer ?
#
loop_
_entity_poly.entity_id
_entity_poly.type
_entity_poly.pdbx_seq_one_letter_code
_entity_poly.pdbx_strand_id
1 'polypeptide(L)' 'MFSLFRLPILLLIAFVMGVAYERGQQQVLCEQSGGQWVRAGYCVE' A
#
# COMPACT_ATOMS: atom_id res chain seq x y z
N MET A 1 -7.85 -32.27 -3.28
CA MET A 1 -7.70 -31.11 -4.18
C MET A 1 -7.84 -29.81 -3.38
N PHE A 2 -6.98 -29.57 -2.37
CA PHE A 2 -7.07 -28.39 -1.49
C PHE A 2 -5.88 -27.42 -1.66
N SER A 3 -4.86 -27.81 -2.43
CA SER A 3 -3.65 -27.00 -2.63
C SER A 3 -3.82 -25.92 -3.70
N LEU A 4 -4.66 -26.16 -4.73
CA LEU A 4 -4.80 -25.23 -5.87
C LEU A 4 -5.32 -23.84 -5.47
N PHE A 5 -6.16 -23.76 -4.44
CA PHE A 5 -6.74 -22.50 -3.98
C PHE A 5 -5.78 -21.65 -3.13
N ARG A 6 -4.72 -22.24 -2.55
CA ARG A 6 -3.79 -21.49 -1.69
C ARG A 6 -2.98 -20.45 -2.46
N LEU A 7 -2.51 -20.80 -3.65
CA LEU A 7 -1.69 -19.92 -4.49
C LEU A 7 -2.38 -18.60 -4.84
N PRO A 8 -3.60 -18.58 -5.43
CA PRO A 8 -4.25 -17.32 -5.77
C PRO A 8 -4.63 -16.50 -4.53
N ILE A 9 -4.99 -17.15 -3.42
CA ILE A 9 -5.30 -16.45 -2.16
C ILE A 9 -4.06 -15.75 -1.60
N LEU A 10 -2.92 -16.44 -1.56
CA LEU A 10 -1.66 -15.86 -1.08
C LEU A 10 -1.19 -14.71 -2.00
N LEU A 11 -1.37 -14.86 -3.31
CA LEU A 11 -1.08 -13.80 -4.29
C LEU A 11 -1.95 -12.57 -4.07
N LEU A 12 -3.25 -12.74 -3.85
CA LEU A 12 -4.17 -11.64 -3.56
C LEU A 12 -3.78 -10.91 -2.26
N ILE A 13 -3.44 -11.65 -1.21
CA ILE A 13 -3.01 -11.06 0.07
C ILE A 13 -1.71 -10.27 -0.11
N ALA A 14 -0.71 -10.86 -0.79
CA ALA A 14 0.55 -10.19 -1.06
C ALA A 14 0.35 -8.92 -1.92
N PHE A 15 -0.54 -8.97 -2.90
CA PHE A 15 -0.90 -7.82 -3.74
C PHE A 15 -1.53 -6.69 -2.92
N VAL A 16 -2.55 -7.00 -2.10
CA VAL A 16 -3.22 -5.99 -1.26
C VAL A 16 -2.26 -5.38 -0.25
N MET A 17 -1.43 -6.20 0.40
CA MET A 17 -0.39 -5.72 1.33
C MET A 17 0.63 -4.82 0.62
N GLY A 18 1.06 -5.20 -0.59
CA GLY A 18 1.97 -4.38 -1.40
C GLY A 18 1.36 -3.01 -1.74
N VAL A 19 0.13 -2.98 -2.24
CA VAL A 19 -0.57 -1.72 -2.55
C VAL A 19 -0.74 -0.87 -1.29
N ALA A 20 -1.14 -1.46 -0.16
CA ALA A 20 -1.29 -0.73 1.10
C ALA A 20 0.06 -0.17 1.58
N TYR A 21 1.14 -0.95 1.45
CA TYR A 21 2.49 -0.53 1.83
C TYR A 21 2.98 0.64 0.99
N GLU A 22 2.81 0.58 -0.34
CA GLU A 22 3.22 1.69 -1.23
C GLU A 22 2.47 2.98 -0.91
N ARG A 23 1.15 2.88 -0.66
CA ARG A 23 0.34 4.04 -0.27
C ARG A 23 0.78 4.62 1.06
N GLY A 24 1.07 3.77 2.06
CA GLY A 24 1.55 4.19 3.38
C GLY A 24 2.92 4.86 3.31
N GLN A 25 3.86 4.29 2.54
CA GLN A 25 5.18 4.87 2.32
C GLN A 25 5.11 6.27 1.70
N GLN A 26 4.21 6.49 0.73
CA GLN A 26 4.02 7.83 0.17
C GLN A 26 3.56 8.86 1.22
N GLN A 27 2.73 8.46 2.18
CA GLN A 27 2.33 9.34 3.29
C GLN A 27 3.50 9.68 4.19
N VAL A 28 4.26 8.67 4.60
CA VAL A 28 5.42 8.83 5.49
C VAL A 28 6.50 9.70 4.82
N LEU A 29 6.77 9.47 3.54
CA LEU A 29 7.74 10.26 2.78
C LEU A 29 7.30 11.73 2.65
N CYS A 30 6.01 11.98 2.46
CA CYS A 30 5.46 13.33 2.42
C CYS A 30 5.67 14.07 3.75
N GLU A 31 5.29 13.44 4.86
CA GLU A 31 5.47 14.01 6.20
C GLU A 31 6.95 14.23 6.53
N GLN A 32 7.84 13.32 6.10
CA GLN A 32 9.29 13.47 6.28
C GLN A 32 9.89 14.59 5.43
N SER A 33 9.33 14.85 4.24
CA SER A 33 9.77 15.94 3.36
C SER A 33 9.27 17.33 3.80
N GLY A 34 8.45 17.40 4.86
CA GLY A 34 7.84 18.64 5.35
C GLY A 34 6.54 19.00 4.65
N GLY A 35 6.05 18.15 3.75
CA GLY A 35 4.75 18.30 3.09
C GLY A 35 3.61 17.77 3.96
N GLN A 36 2.39 18.22 3.67
CA GLN A 36 1.19 17.78 4.35
C GLN A 36 0.46 16.75 3.48
N TRP A 37 0.25 15.54 4.02
CA TRP A 37 -0.54 14.53 3.34
C TRP A 37 -2.03 14.91 3.36
N VAL A 38 -2.57 15.33 2.22
CA VAL A 38 -3.98 15.75 2.13
C VAL A 38 -4.89 14.54 1.91
N ARG A 39 -6.12 14.62 2.43
CA ARG A 39 -7.16 13.58 2.31
C ARG A 39 -7.49 13.17 0.86
N ALA A 40 -7.08 13.98 -0.11
CA ALA A 40 -7.21 13.70 -1.54
C ALA A 40 -6.17 12.68 -2.07
N GLY A 41 -5.27 12.18 -1.21
CA GLY A 41 -4.40 11.03 -1.51
C GLY A 41 -3.11 11.38 -2.23
N TYR A 42 -2.66 12.63 -2.13
CA TYR A 42 -1.39 13.11 -2.67
C TYR A 42 -0.67 13.98 -1.65
N CYS A 43 0.64 14.15 -1.83
CA CYS A 43 1.46 15.03 -1.02
C CYS A 43 1.36 16.47 -1.55
N VAL A 44 1.22 17.44 -0.65
CA VAL A 44 1.33 18.87 -0.98
C VAL A 44 2.41 19.47 -0.09
N GLU A 45 3.45 20.00 -0.73
CA GLU A 45 4.58 20.73 -0.13
C GLU A 45 4.26 22.22 0.02
#